data_AF-A0A350DHU2-F1
#
_entry.id   AF-A0A350DHU2-F1
#
_cell.length_a   1.000
_cell.length_b   1.000
_cell.length_c   1.000
_cell.angle_alpha   90.00
_cell.angle_beta   90.00
_cell.angle_gamma   90.00
#
_symmetry.space_group_name_H-M   'P 1'
#
loop_
_entity.id
_entity.type
_entity.pdbx_description
1 polymer ?
#
loop_
_entity_poly.entity_id
_entity_poly.type
_entity_poly.pdbx_seq_one_letter_code
_entity_poly.pdbx_strand_id
1 'polypeptide(L)'
;IFGPILGALYGPVAFVWIVIGCIFAGAVHDYLTGMISIRNHGAHLPQLAGKFLGKTMKHVVNGFAILLLLLVGTVFVTSPAALLANMTSLSLTLIILAIFAYYLIATLLPIDKVIGRIYPYFGAL
;
A
#
# COMPACT_ATOMS: atom_id res chain seq x y z
N ILE A 1 -4.69 -2.17 -6.69
CA ILE A 1 -4.76 -1.91 -8.15
C ILE A 1 -4.22 -3.10 -8.96
N PHE A 2 -3.00 -3.60 -8.70
CA PHE A 2 -2.47 -4.75 -9.45
C PHE A 2 -3.29 -6.04 -9.32
N GLY A 3 -3.88 -6.35 -8.16
CA GLY A 3 -4.72 -7.55 -7.99
C GLY A 3 -5.86 -7.65 -9.02
N PRO A 4 -6.76 -6.65 -9.11
CA PRO A 4 -7.79 -6.62 -10.15
C PRO A 4 -7.26 -6.59 -11.59
N ILE A 5 -6.15 -5.89 -11.86
CA ILE A 5 -5.52 -5.85 -13.20
C ILE A 5 -4.97 -7.22 -13.60
N LEU A 6 -4.28 -7.90 -12.68
CA LEU A 6 -3.78 -9.26 -12.88
C LEU A 6 -4.95 -10.26 -12.98
N GLY A 7 -6.03 -10.04 -12.22
CA GLY A 7 -7.29 -10.77 -12.37
C GLY A 7 -7.91 -10.64 -13.76
N ALA A 8 -7.89 -9.43 -14.34
CA ALA A 8 -8.36 -9.18 -15.69
C ALA A 8 -7.43 -9.78 -16.77
N LEU A 9 -6.11 -9.74 -16.55
CA LEU A 9 -5.11 -10.22 -17.50
C LEU A 9 -4.99 -11.75 -17.55
N TYR A 10 -5.04 -12.42 -16.38
CA TYR A 10 -4.84 -13.87 -16.24
C TYR A 10 -6.13 -14.66 -16.06
N GLY A 11 -7.28 -13.98 -16.15
CA GLY A 11 -8.61 -14.58 -16.08
C GLY A 11 -9.09 -14.94 -14.66
N PRO A 12 -10.29 -15.54 -14.54
CA PRO A 12 -10.96 -15.78 -13.26
C PRO A 12 -10.14 -16.59 -12.24
N VAL A 13 -9.24 -17.45 -12.73
CA VAL A 13 -8.37 -18.30 -11.90
C VAL A 13 -7.43 -17.46 -11.02
N ALA A 14 -7.01 -16.28 -11.48
CA ALA A 14 -6.18 -15.38 -10.68
C ALA A 14 -6.92 -14.84 -9.46
N PHE A 15 -8.25 -14.64 -9.52
CA PHE A 15 -9.02 -14.23 -8.34
C PHE A 15 -9.05 -15.31 -7.26
N VAL A 16 -9.12 -16.59 -7.63
CA VAL A 16 -9.05 -17.71 -6.69
C VAL A 16 -7.70 -17.71 -5.97
N TRP A 17 -6.61 -17.55 -6.72
CA TRP A 17 -5.26 -17.48 -6.14
C TRP A 17 -5.04 -16.24 -5.27
N ILE A 18 -5.59 -15.09 -5.64
CA ILE A 18 -5.53 -13.88 -4.81
C ILE A 18 -6.23 -14.14 -3.47
N VAL A 19 -7.42 -14.73 -3.47
CA VAL A 19 -8.17 -15.03 -2.23
C VAL A 19 -7.39 -16.00 -1.35
N ILE A 20 -6.92 -17.11 -1.91
CA ILE A 20 -6.15 -18.12 -1.17
C ILE A 20 -4.86 -17.50 -0.62
N GLY A 21 -4.11 -16.75 -1.43
CA GLY A 21 -2.88 -16.08 -1.01
C GLY A 21 -3.12 -15.05 0.10
N CYS A 22 -4.19 -14.25 -0.01
CA CYS A 22 -4.56 -13.30 1.03
C CYS A 22 -4.90 -13.99 2.35
N ILE A 23 -5.55 -15.15 2.34
CA ILE A 23 -5.91 -15.90 3.56
C ILE A 23 -4.66 -16.53 4.18
N PHE A 24 -3.95 -17.37 3.42
CA PHE A 24 -2.90 -18.20 3.99
C PHE A 24 -1.54 -17.51 4.13
N ALA A 25 -1.21 -16.58 3.23
CA ALA A 25 0.04 -15.83 3.31
C ALA A 25 -0.17 -14.47 3.99
N GLY A 26 -1.12 -13.68 3.50
CA GLY A 26 -1.37 -12.32 3.99
C GLY A 26 -1.88 -12.30 5.44
N ALA A 27 -3.06 -12.84 5.69
CA ALA A 27 -3.71 -12.77 6.99
C ALA A 27 -2.90 -13.47 8.09
N VAL A 28 -2.25 -14.60 7.77
CA VAL A 28 -1.35 -15.29 8.71
C VAL A 28 -0.11 -14.43 9.02
N HIS A 29 0.53 -13.85 8.01
CA HIS A 29 1.68 -12.96 8.20
C HIS A 29 1.32 -11.74 9.06
N ASP A 30 0.21 -11.08 8.75
CA ASP A 30 -0.23 -9.86 9.46
C ASP A 30 -0.65 -10.17 10.89
N TYR A 31 -1.32 -11.32 11.11
CA TYR A 31 -1.67 -11.78 12.44
C TYR A 31 -0.42 -12.08 13.27
N LEU A 32 0.53 -12.87 12.75
CA LEU A 32 1.73 -13.24 13.48
C LEU A 32 2.60 -12.02 13.80
N THR A 33 2.87 -11.17 12.80
CA THR A 33 3.66 -9.95 13.00
C THR A 33 2.97 -8.98 13.94
N GLY A 34 1.64 -8.85 13.85
CA GLY A 34 0.82 -8.05 14.76
C GLY A 34 0.86 -8.56 16.20
N MET A 35 0.67 -9.86 16.41
CA MET A 35 0.73 -10.46 17.76
C MET A 35 2.13 -10.31 18.38
N ILE A 36 3.19 -10.47 17.59
CA ILE A 36 4.56 -10.23 18.03
C ILE A 36 4.74 -8.74 18.38
N SER A 37 4.23 -7.81 17.56
CA SER A 37 4.32 -6.37 17.84
C SER A 37 3.63 -5.98 19.15
N ILE A 38 2.41 -6.45 19.38
CA ILE A 38 1.64 -6.16 20.61
C ILE A 38 2.37 -6.67 21.85
N ARG A 39 2.93 -7.88 21.81
CA ARG A 39 3.74 -8.45 22.90
C ARG A 39 5.05 -7.68 23.15
N ASN A 40 5.43 -6.77 22.25
CA ASN A 40 6.63 -5.95 22.31
C ASN A 40 6.30 -4.45 22.35
N HIS A 41 5.20 -4.06 22.99
CA HIS A 41 4.76 -2.67 23.17
C HIS A 41 4.49 -1.92 21.85
N GLY A 42 4.02 -2.63 20.81
CA GLY A 42 3.74 -2.03 19.51
C GLY A 42 5.00 -1.71 18.70
N ALA A 43 6.11 -2.44 18.94
CA ALA A 43 7.35 -2.22 18.20
C ALA A 43 7.16 -2.47 16.69
N HIS A 44 7.82 -1.62 15.87
CA HIS A 44 7.82 -1.72 14.41
C HIS A 44 8.73 -2.86 13.91
N LEU A 45 8.48 -3.35 12.69
CA LEU A 45 9.15 -4.52 12.09
C LEU A 45 10.69 -4.49 12.18
N PRO A 46 11.40 -3.42 11.79
CA PRO A 46 12.85 -3.31 11.97
C PRO A 46 13.32 -3.48 13.43
N GLN A 47 12.57 -2.97 14.39
CA GLN A 47 12.89 -3.07 15.81
C GLN A 47 12.64 -4.47 16.35
N LEU A 48 11.57 -5.14 15.90
CA LEU A 48 11.30 -6.55 16.17
C LEU A 48 12.40 -7.44 15.58
N ALA A 49 12.80 -7.21 14.34
CA ALA A 49 13.90 -7.91 13.69
C ALA A 49 15.21 -7.74 14.48
N GLY A 50 15.49 -6.54 14.98
CA GLY A 50 16.65 -6.29 15.84
C GLY A 50 16.60 -7.01 17.18
N LYS A 51 15.42 -7.13 17.79
CA LYS A 51 15.22 -7.80 19.08
C LYS A 51 15.37 -9.32 19.00
N PHE A 52 14.81 -9.94 17.94
CA PHE A 52 14.76 -11.40 17.82
C PHE A 52 15.85 -12.01 16.94
N LEU A 53 16.39 -11.26 15.96
CA LEU A 53 17.36 -11.76 14.98
C LEU A 53 18.72 -11.03 15.05
N GLY A 54 18.87 -10.05 15.94
CA GLY A 54 20.12 -9.34 16.20
C GLY A 54 20.34 -8.07 15.35
N LYS A 55 21.43 -7.36 15.65
CA LYS A 55 21.74 -6.04 15.05
C LYS A 55 21.92 -6.08 13.53
N THR A 56 22.54 -7.13 12.99
CA THR A 56 22.74 -7.28 11.54
C THR A 56 21.41 -7.31 10.80
N MET A 57 20.46 -8.13 11.28
CA MET A 57 19.14 -8.24 10.67
C MET A 57 18.30 -6.97 10.80
N LYS A 58 18.47 -6.19 11.87
CA LYS A 58 17.85 -4.86 11.98
C LYS A 58 18.24 -3.97 10.80
N HIS A 59 19.53 -3.91 10.45
CA HIS A 59 20.01 -3.05 9.37
C HIS A 59 19.54 -3.53 8.00
N VAL A 60 19.52 -4.85 7.76
CA VAL A 60 18.97 -5.44 6.53
C VAL A 60 17.49 -5.08 6.36
N VAL A 61 16.67 -5.31 7.39
CA VAL A 61 15.23 -5.00 7.34
C VAL A 61 15.00 -3.50 7.21
N ASN A 62 15.80 -2.66 7.84
CA ASN A 62 15.69 -1.20 7.70
C ASN A 62 16.02 -0.73 6.27
N GLY A 63 17.08 -1.25 5.66
CA GLY A 63 17.42 -0.96 4.27
C GLY A 63 16.32 -1.41 3.30
N PHE A 64 15.81 -2.62 3.50
CA PHE A 64 14.70 -3.16 2.71
C PHE A 64 13.41 -2.33 2.88
N ALA A 65 13.09 -1.90 4.11
CA ALA A 65 11.93 -1.06 4.38
C ALA A 65 12.01 0.30 3.68
N ILE A 66 13.17 0.96 3.71
CA ILE A 66 13.37 2.24 3.01
C ILE A 66 13.18 2.07 1.50
N LEU A 67 13.79 1.02 0.93
CA LEU A 67 13.64 0.70 -0.49
C LEU A 67 12.17 0.46 -0.86
N LEU A 68 11.46 -0.34 -0.05
CA LEU A 68 10.03 -0.60 -0.26
C LEU A 68 9.19 0.67 -0.15
N LEU A 69 9.41 1.52 0.84
CA LEU A 69 8.66 2.76 1.00
C LEU A 69 8.85 3.70 -0.19
N LEU A 70 10.07 3.78 -0.73
CA LEU A 70 10.36 4.55 -1.95
C LEU A 70 9.68 3.93 -3.18
N LEU A 71 9.79 2.61 -3.36
CA LEU A 71 9.20 1.93 -4.50
C LEU A 71 7.67 2.01 -4.48
N VAL A 72 7.06 1.83 -3.32
CA VAL A 72 5.61 1.98 -3.14
C VAL A 72 5.19 3.41 -3.47
N GLY A 73 5.87 4.43 -2.93
CA GLY A 73 5.55 5.82 -3.25
C GLY A 73 5.60 6.12 -4.76
N THR A 74 6.65 5.68 -5.44
CA THR A 74 6.82 5.92 -6.88
C THR A 74 5.77 5.16 -7.71
N VAL A 75 5.51 3.89 -7.42
CA VAL A 75 4.54 3.06 -8.15
C VAL A 75 3.10 3.58 -7.96
N PHE A 76 2.75 4.06 -6.77
CA PHE A 76 1.41 4.61 -6.51
C PHE A 76 1.14 5.92 -7.24
N VAL A 77 2.16 6.73 -7.52
CA VAL A 77 2.01 7.95 -8.33
C VAL A 77 2.01 7.62 -9.82
N THR A 78 2.97 6.79 -10.27
CA THR A 78 3.20 6.54 -11.69
C THR A 78 2.15 5.62 -12.33
N SER A 79 1.63 4.63 -11.60
CA SER A 79 0.68 3.66 -12.19
C SER A 79 -0.66 4.30 -12.59
N PRO A 80 -1.34 5.08 -11.72
CA PRO A 80 -2.54 5.80 -12.11
C PRO A 80 -2.26 6.89 -13.14
N ALA A 81 -1.11 7.56 -13.05
CA ALA A 81 -0.70 8.57 -14.03
C ALA A 81 -0.56 7.97 -15.43
N ALA A 82 0.07 6.79 -15.55
CA ALA A 82 0.21 6.09 -16.82
C ALA A 82 -1.13 5.62 -17.38
N LEU A 83 -2.04 5.13 -16.53
CA LEU A 83 -3.39 4.75 -16.93
C LEU A 83 -4.18 5.96 -17.47
N LEU A 84 -4.15 7.08 -16.74
CA LEU A 84 -4.82 8.32 -17.15
C LEU A 84 -4.19 8.93 -18.42
N ALA A 85 -2.87 8.90 -18.56
CA ALA A 85 -2.17 9.35 -19.76
C ALA A 85 -2.47 8.49 -20.98
N ASN A 86 -2.85 7.22 -20.79
CA ASN A 86 -3.29 6.36 -21.89
C ASN A 86 -4.72 6.68 -22.33
N MET A 87 -5.57 7.10 -21.38
CA MET A 87 -6.98 7.44 -21.64
C MET A 87 -7.20 8.91 -22.02
N THR A 88 -6.25 9.79 -21.73
CA THR A 88 -6.33 11.23 -21.99
C THR A 88 -5.17 11.68 -22.87
N SER A 89 -5.37 12.65 -23.75
CA SER A 89 -4.30 13.23 -24.57
C SER A 89 -3.37 14.19 -23.79
N LEU A 90 -3.31 14.06 -22.46
CA LEU A 90 -2.53 14.91 -21.58
C LEU A 90 -1.14 14.32 -21.35
N SER A 91 -0.15 15.20 -21.16
CA SER A 91 1.23 14.77 -20.88
C SER A 91 1.31 14.04 -19.54
N LEU A 92 2.04 12.92 -19.52
CA LEU A 92 2.31 12.12 -18.32
C LEU A 92 2.85 12.99 -17.17
N THR A 93 3.74 13.93 -17.47
CA THR A 93 4.34 14.82 -16.47
C THR A 93 3.30 15.72 -15.80
N LEU A 94 2.31 16.21 -16.56
CA LEU A 94 1.24 17.05 -16.04
C LEU A 94 0.36 16.27 -15.07
N ILE A 95 0.01 15.03 -15.43
CA ILE A 95 -0.82 14.15 -14.61
C ILE A 95 -0.08 13.75 -13.33
N ILE A 96 1.21 13.42 -13.43
CA ILE A 96 2.05 13.14 -12.26
C ILE A 96 2.07 14.36 -11.32
N LEU A 97 2.32 15.56 -11.83
CA LEU A 97 2.31 16.79 -11.03
C LEU A 97 0.96 17.02 -10.35
N ALA A 98 -0.15 16.81 -11.06
CA ALA A 98 -1.49 16.94 -10.51
C ALA A 98 -1.76 15.93 -9.39
N ILE A 99 -1.40 14.65 -9.58
CA ILE A 99 -1.55 13.59 -8.56
C ILE A 99 -0.67 13.89 -7.35
N PHE A 100 0.56 14.34 -7.56
CA PHE A 100 1.49 14.65 -6.48
C PHE A 100 1.02 15.86 -5.66
N ALA A 101 0.51 16.91 -6.33
CA ALA A 101 -0.11 18.05 -5.67
C ALA A 101 -1.34 17.62 -4.85
N TYR A 102 -2.18 16.73 -5.40
CA TYR A 102 -3.30 16.15 -4.66
C TYR A 102 -2.83 15.39 -3.42
N TYR A 103 -1.80 14.54 -3.51
CA TYR A 103 -1.25 13.82 -2.35
C TYR A 103 -0.65 14.76 -1.30
N LEU A 104 -0.01 15.85 -1.71
CA LEU A 104 0.50 16.88 -0.78
C LEU A 104 -0.65 17.56 -0.02
N ILE A 105 -1.71 17.95 -0.74
CA ILE A 105 -2.90 18.55 -0.13
C ILE A 105 -3.60 17.53 0.78
N ALA A 106 -3.69 16.27 0.37
CA ALA A 106 -4.33 15.21 1.14
C ALA A 106 -3.55 14.79 2.39
N THR A 107 -2.24 15.02 2.43
CA THR A 107 -1.44 14.77 3.63
C THR A 107 -1.49 15.94 4.61
N LEU A 108 -1.61 17.17 4.11
CA LEU A 108 -1.70 18.37 4.95
C LEU A 108 -3.12 18.62 5.48
N LEU A 109 -4.13 18.43 4.63
CA LEU A 109 -5.52 18.50 5.03
C LEU A 109 -5.99 17.11 5.45
N PRO A 110 -6.74 16.97 6.56
CA PRO A 110 -7.30 15.68 6.96
C PRO A 110 -8.49 15.32 6.06
N ILE A 111 -8.23 15.10 4.77
CA ILE A 111 -9.24 14.72 3.77
C ILE A 111 -9.94 13.43 4.21
N ASP A 112 -9.21 12.52 4.87
CA ASP A 112 -9.76 11.28 5.44
C ASP A 112 -10.90 11.54 6.43
N LYS A 113 -10.81 12.61 7.23
CA LYS A 113 -11.86 13.01 8.19
C LYS A 113 -13.07 13.62 7.50
N VAL A 114 -12.84 14.38 6.42
CA VAL A 114 -13.90 15.01 5.63
C VAL A 114 -14.68 13.95 4.86
N ILE A 115 -13.96 13.08 4.15
CA ILE A 115 -14.53 12.00 3.36
C ILE A 115 -15.21 10.96 4.25
N GLY A 116 -14.60 10.57 5.38
CA GLY A 116 -15.19 9.62 6.33
C GLY A 116 -16.53 10.08 6.93
N ARG A 117 -16.78 11.40 7.01
CA ARG A 117 -18.09 11.95 7.42
C ARG A 117 -19.15 11.88 6.32
N ILE A 118 -18.72 11.89 5.06
CA ILE A 118 -19.59 11.89 3.88
C ILE A 118 -19.90 10.44 3.43
N TYR A 119 -18.98 9.50 3.65
CA TYR A 119 -19.13 8.08 3.29
C TYR A 119 -20.42 7.40 3.76
N PRO A 120 -20.94 7.64 4.98
CA PRO A 120 -22.21 7.06 5.44
C PRO A 120 -23.42 7.42 4.56
N TYR A 121 -23.38 8.56 3.87
CA TYR A 121 -24.45 8.97 2.95
C TYR A 121 -24.38 8.25 1.60
N PHE A 122 -23.17 7.88 1.15
CA PHE A 122 -22.97 7.08 -0.06
C PHE A 122 -23.10 5.56 0.19
N GLY A 123 -22.89 5.13 1.43
CA GLY A 123 -23.04 3.75 1.89
C GLY A 123 -24.39 3.45 2.56
N ALA A 124 -25.37 4.35 2.49
CA ALA A 124 -26.73 4.11 2.98
C ALA A 124 -27.52 3.21 1.99
N LEU A 125 -27.01 1.98 1.82
CA LEU A 125 -27.68 0.77 1.37
C LEU A 125 -27.23 -0.35 2.31
#